data_AF-A0A9E5YUM2-F1
#
_entry.id   AF-A0A9E5YUM2-F1
#
_cell.length_a   1.000
_cell.length_b   1.000
_cell.length_c   1.000
_cell.angle_alpha   90.00
_cell.angle_beta   90.00
_cell.angle_gamma   90.00
#
_symmetry.space_group_name_H-M   'P 1'
#
loop_
_entity.id
_entity.type
_entity.pdbx_description
1 polymer ?
#
loop_
_entity_poly.entity_id
_entity_poly.type
_entity_poly.pdbx_seq_one_letter_code
_entity_poly.pdbx_strand_id
1 'polypeptide(L)'
;MQDVVYNLEADQVVTVSKDKKGLVIELSSNAFFVPGEAELRPEAIPVLQKMAQAIAAPRYDFYLIETEGHTDDDPISTVKFPSNWELSAGRASTVVRYLETENISPFRMKASGYANTRPKVANRNPDGTAIKENQALNRRVNLRVYPMSLDQRTEIEALIAMNAPQDDVAMQGQTEAPADAMGVGSGGTLSIIMPADTATTTTTNGEAQQP
;
A
#
# COMPACT_ATOMS: atom_id res chain seq x y z
N MET A 1 -15.50 12.71 8.33
CA MET A 1 -15.10 11.31 8.65
C MET A 1 -16.20 10.58 9.37
N GLN A 2 -16.85 11.20 10.38
CA GLN A 2 -18.00 10.61 11.06
C GLN A 2 -18.99 9.98 10.06
N ASP A 3 -19.36 10.69 9.00
CA ASP A 3 -20.40 10.21 8.06
C ASP A 3 -19.93 9.11 7.08
N VAL A 4 -18.63 9.04 6.79
CA VAL A 4 -18.05 7.96 5.94
C VAL A 4 -17.76 6.72 6.79
N VAL A 5 -17.40 6.94 8.05
CA VAL A 5 -17.12 5.92 9.05
C VAL A 5 -18.40 5.28 9.59
N TYR A 6 -19.50 6.04 9.73
CA TYR A 6 -20.81 5.51 10.09
C TYR A 6 -21.36 4.54 9.03
N ASN A 7 -20.96 4.70 7.77
CA ASN A 7 -21.31 3.78 6.68
C ASN A 7 -20.37 2.55 6.58
N LEU A 8 -19.37 2.45 7.46
CA LEU A 8 -18.49 1.29 7.59
C LEU A 8 -18.93 0.33 8.71
N GLU A 9 -20.15 0.49 9.25
CA GLU A 9 -20.83 -0.53 10.08
C GLU A 9 -21.23 -1.80 9.27
N ALA A 10 -20.33 -2.26 8.40
CA ALA A 10 -20.39 -3.60 7.87
C ALA A 10 -19.84 -4.55 8.95
N ASP A 11 -20.76 -5.15 9.70
CA ASP A 11 -20.61 -6.38 10.49
C ASP A 11 -19.47 -6.41 11.52
N GLN A 12 -19.65 -5.83 12.72
CA GLN A 12 -18.93 -6.15 13.99
C GLN A 12 -17.36 -6.24 13.98
N VAL A 13 -16.66 -5.98 12.87
CA VAL A 13 -15.23 -6.30 12.70
C VAL A 13 -14.33 -5.07 12.63
N VAL A 14 -14.92 -3.89 12.45
CA VAL A 14 -14.24 -2.59 12.52
C VAL A 14 -14.91 -1.72 13.58
N THR A 15 -14.11 -1.12 14.46
CA THR A 15 -14.59 -0.12 15.43
C THR A 15 -13.84 1.17 15.22
N VAL A 16 -14.53 2.30 15.23
CA VAL A 16 -13.88 3.61 15.12
C VAL A 16 -14.11 4.43 16.37
N SER A 17 -13.03 4.97 16.91
CA SER A 17 -13.01 5.79 18.10
C SER A 17 -12.07 6.99 17.92
N LYS A 18 -12.12 7.94 18.85
CA LYS A 18 -11.25 9.11 18.86
C LYS A 18 -10.54 9.19 20.21
N ASP A 19 -9.25 9.48 20.19
CA ASP A 19 -8.46 9.75 21.38
C ASP A 19 -7.88 11.18 21.36
N LYS A 20 -6.97 11.48 22.30
CA LYS A 20 -6.33 12.79 22.42
C LYS A 20 -5.42 13.14 21.23
N LYS A 21 -4.90 12.14 20.52
CA LYS A 21 -3.98 12.31 19.39
C LYS A 21 -4.74 12.38 18.06
N GLY A 22 -5.80 11.59 17.91
CA GLY A 22 -6.55 11.57 16.65
C GLY A 22 -7.60 10.48 16.58
N LEU A 23 -7.86 10.01 15.37
CA LEU A 23 -8.77 8.90 15.10
C LEU A 23 -8.05 7.56 15.35
N VAL A 24 -8.77 6.59 15.88
CA VAL A 24 -8.32 5.20 16.01
C VAL A 24 -9.35 4.29 15.34
N ILE A 25 -8.92 3.61 14.29
CA ILE A 25 -9.70 2.59 13.57
C ILE A 25 -9.16 1.23 14.02
N GLU A 26 -9.94 0.48 14.77
CA GLU A 26 -9.59 -0.85 15.26
C GLU A 26 -10.14 -1.90 14.29
N LEU A 27 -9.25 -2.78 13.82
CA LEU A 27 -9.53 -3.90 12.93
C LEU A 27 -9.38 -5.21 13.71
N SER A 28 -10.43 -6.04 13.72
CA SER A 28 -10.37 -7.37 14.34
C SER A 28 -9.42 -8.28 13.57
N SER A 29 -8.38 -8.83 14.23
CA SER A 29 -7.39 -9.65 13.51
C SER A 29 -8.01 -10.92 12.90
N ASN A 30 -9.02 -11.50 13.55
CA ASN A 30 -9.65 -12.73 13.08
C ASN A 30 -10.41 -12.54 11.75
N ALA A 31 -10.96 -11.34 11.54
CA ALA A 31 -11.69 -10.98 10.33
C ALA A 31 -10.78 -10.47 9.21
N PHE A 32 -9.62 -9.90 9.57
CA PHE A 32 -8.72 -9.28 8.59
C PHE A 32 -7.58 -10.20 8.14
N PHE A 33 -7.16 -11.17 8.96
CA PHE A 33 -6.00 -11.99 8.69
C PHE A 33 -6.27 -13.49 8.83
N VAL A 34 -5.49 -14.28 8.11
CA VAL A 34 -5.41 -15.73 8.30
C VAL A 34 -4.83 -16.03 9.70
N PRO A 35 -5.34 -17.03 10.45
CA PRO A 35 -4.88 -17.31 11.80
C PRO A 35 -3.39 -17.69 11.81
N GLY A 36 -2.63 -17.13 12.75
CA GLY A 36 -1.18 -17.35 12.83
C GLY A 36 -0.36 -16.67 11.73
N GLU A 37 -1.00 -15.95 10.81
CA GLU A 37 -0.33 -15.31 9.68
C GLU A 37 -0.58 -13.81 9.63
N ALA A 38 0.18 -13.13 8.77
CA ALA A 38 0.01 -11.73 8.44
C ALA A 38 -0.62 -11.50 7.05
N GLU A 39 -1.11 -12.55 6.39
CA GLU A 39 -1.80 -12.43 5.11
C GLU A 39 -3.23 -11.92 5.31
N LEU A 40 -3.62 -10.95 4.49
CA LEU A 40 -4.96 -10.39 4.50
C LEU A 40 -5.94 -11.37 3.89
N ARG A 41 -7.11 -11.48 4.52
CA ARG A 41 -8.23 -12.24 3.96
C ARG A 41 -8.83 -11.51 2.76
N PRO A 42 -9.25 -12.22 1.70
CA PRO A 42 -9.95 -11.59 0.57
C PRO A 42 -11.18 -10.77 1.00
N GLU A 43 -11.90 -11.24 2.02
CA GLU A 43 -13.09 -10.58 2.56
C GLU A 43 -12.78 -9.25 3.25
N ALA A 44 -11.53 -9.05 3.69
CA ALA A 44 -11.08 -7.83 4.35
C ALA A 44 -10.72 -6.70 3.37
N ILE A 45 -10.38 -7.06 2.13
CA ILE A 45 -9.90 -6.12 1.10
C ILE A 45 -10.91 -5.00 0.82
N PRO A 46 -12.22 -5.26 0.60
CA PRO A 46 -13.18 -4.19 0.34
C PRO A 46 -13.31 -3.19 1.49
N VAL A 47 -13.11 -3.65 2.74
CA VAL A 47 -13.17 -2.79 3.93
C VAL A 47 -11.93 -1.91 4.01
N LEU A 48 -10.74 -2.49 3.80
CA LEU A 48 -9.49 -1.74 3.74
C LEU A 48 -9.48 -0.72 2.60
N GLN A 49 -10.03 -1.06 1.44
CA GLN A 49 -10.13 -0.15 0.30
C GLN A 49 -10.98 1.09 0.63
N LYS A 50 -12.18 0.90 1.21
CA LYS A 50 -13.04 2.03 1.63
C LYS A 50 -12.36 2.90 2.68
N MET A 51 -11.65 2.29 3.62
CA MET A 51 -10.87 3.01 4.63
C MET A 51 -9.74 3.82 3.99
N ALA A 52 -8.99 3.23 3.06
CA ALA A 52 -7.92 3.90 2.34
C ALA A 52 -8.43 5.11 1.56
N GLN A 53 -9.53 4.96 0.82
CA GLN A 53 -10.19 6.05 0.10
C GLN A 53 -10.62 7.19 1.05
N ALA A 54 -11.13 6.86 2.24
CA ALA A 54 -11.50 7.87 3.23
C ALA A 54 -10.31 8.65 3.77
N ILE A 55 -9.15 8.00 3.93
CA ILE A 55 -7.89 8.59 4.41
C ILE A 55 -7.16 9.35 3.29
N ALA A 56 -7.32 8.94 2.04
CA ALA A 56 -6.74 9.60 0.86
C ALA A 56 -7.46 10.91 0.49
N ALA A 57 -8.56 11.27 1.15
CA ALA A 57 -9.24 12.52 0.90
C ALA A 57 -8.31 13.73 1.24
N PRO A 58 -8.24 14.79 0.40
CA PRO A 58 -7.24 15.87 0.53
C PRO A 58 -7.19 16.56 1.89
N ARG A 59 -8.33 16.61 2.60
CA ARG A 59 -8.41 17.15 3.97
C ARG A 59 -7.53 16.40 4.98
N TYR A 60 -7.03 15.21 4.65
CA TYR A 60 -6.17 14.39 5.48
C TYR A 60 -4.71 14.37 5.02
N ASP A 61 -4.31 15.14 4.00
CA ASP A 61 -2.94 15.10 3.46
C ASP A 61 -1.87 15.39 4.52
N PHE A 62 -2.19 16.25 5.48
CA PHE A 62 -1.32 16.61 6.60
C PHE A 62 -1.54 15.76 7.85
N TYR A 63 -1.97 14.50 7.69
CA TYR A 63 -2.14 13.54 8.78
C TYR A 63 -1.18 12.36 8.61
N LEU A 64 -0.58 11.95 9.73
CA LEU A 64 0.21 10.74 9.85
C LEU A 64 -0.71 9.55 10.13
N ILE A 65 -0.23 8.38 9.70
CA ILE A 65 -0.92 7.11 9.84
C ILE A 65 0.03 6.14 10.56
N GLU A 66 -0.31 5.75 11.78
CA GLU A 66 0.42 4.73 12.53
C GLU A 66 -0.43 3.46 12.63
N THR A 67 0.08 2.37 12.10
CA THR A 67 -0.53 1.04 12.21
C THR A 67 0.11 0.29 13.37
N GLU A 68 -0.70 -0.14 14.33
CA GLU A 68 -0.27 -0.85 15.54
C GLU A 68 -0.81 -2.28 15.53
N GLY A 69 0.06 -3.28 15.53
CA GLY A 69 -0.32 -4.67 15.67
C GLY A 69 -0.34 -5.13 17.14
N HIS A 70 -1.38 -5.88 17.52
CA HIS A 70 -1.52 -6.46 18.85
C HIS A 70 -1.95 -7.94 18.76
N THR A 71 -1.44 -8.75 19.68
CA THR A 71 -1.80 -10.17 19.84
C THR A 71 -2.45 -10.42 21.20
N ASP A 72 -2.99 -11.62 21.37
CA ASP A 72 -3.21 -12.19 22.70
C ASP A 72 -1.91 -12.73 23.29
N ASP A 73 -1.99 -13.29 24.48
CA ASP A 73 -0.87 -13.87 25.22
C ASP A 73 -0.58 -15.34 24.87
N ASP A 74 -1.35 -15.95 23.97
CA ASP A 74 -1.04 -17.30 23.49
C ASP A 74 0.24 -17.22 22.63
N PRO A 75 1.29 -18.00 22.93
CA PRO A 75 2.55 -17.90 22.22
C PRO A 75 2.42 -18.44 20.79
N ILE A 76 2.93 -17.70 19.82
CA ILE A 76 3.14 -18.19 18.46
C ILE A 76 4.62 -18.51 18.23
N SER A 77 4.89 -19.59 17.52
CA SER A 77 6.23 -19.90 17.02
C SER A 77 6.10 -20.63 15.69
N THR A 78 6.23 -19.88 14.61
CA THR A 78 6.28 -20.39 13.23
C THR A 78 7.60 -19.98 12.59
N VAL A 79 7.96 -20.60 11.47
CA VAL A 79 9.19 -20.23 10.73
C VAL A 79 9.17 -18.75 10.31
N LYS A 80 8.00 -18.22 9.94
CA LYS A 80 7.83 -16.83 9.49
C LYS A 80 7.68 -15.85 10.66
N PHE A 81 7.06 -16.29 11.75
CA PHE A 81 6.79 -15.48 12.95
C PHE A 81 7.24 -16.25 14.20
N PRO A 82 8.51 -16.11 14.61
CA PRO A 82 9.06 -16.85 15.74
C PRO A 82 8.47 -16.43 17.08
N SER A 83 7.90 -15.22 17.18
CA SER A 83 7.16 -14.74 18.34
C SER A 83 5.98 -13.82 17.97
N ASN A 84 5.20 -13.44 19.00
CA ASN A 84 4.11 -12.47 18.86
C ASN A 84 4.59 -11.08 18.43
N TRP A 85 5.87 -10.74 18.66
CA TRP A 85 6.46 -9.49 18.18
C TRP A 85 6.47 -9.45 16.66
N GLU A 86 7.03 -10.48 16.02
CA GLU A 86 7.12 -10.54 14.55
C GLU A 86 5.73 -10.66 13.92
N LEU A 87 4.82 -11.44 14.51
CA LEU A 87 3.45 -11.54 13.99
C LEU A 87 2.74 -10.18 14.02
N SER A 88 2.82 -9.47 15.16
CA SER A 88 2.16 -8.18 15.33
C SER A 88 2.73 -7.12 14.38
N ALA A 89 4.05 -7.03 14.27
CA ALA A 89 4.72 -6.10 13.37
C ALA A 89 4.45 -6.45 11.90
N GLY A 90 4.44 -7.75 11.55
CA GLY A 90 4.14 -8.23 10.19
C GLY A 90 2.71 -7.91 9.74
N ARG A 91 1.73 -8.05 10.65
CA ARG A 91 0.34 -7.64 10.37
C ARG A 91 0.23 -6.13 10.15
N ALA A 92 0.85 -5.33 11.02
CA ALA A 92 0.87 -3.89 10.86
C ALA A 92 1.53 -3.45 9.54
N SER A 93 2.67 -4.05 9.21
CA SER A 93 3.39 -3.80 7.95
C SER A 93 2.56 -4.21 6.72
N THR A 94 1.79 -5.30 6.80
CA THR A 94 0.92 -5.73 5.70
C THR A 94 -0.18 -4.72 5.41
N VAL A 95 -0.77 -4.11 6.44
CA VAL A 95 -1.75 -3.04 6.24
C VAL A 95 -1.09 -1.79 5.65
N VAL A 96 0.09 -1.38 6.12
CA VAL A 96 0.83 -0.26 5.52
C VAL A 96 1.12 -0.51 4.04
N ARG A 97 1.59 -1.72 3.69
CA ARG A 97 1.83 -2.11 2.29
C ARG A 97 0.55 -2.05 1.46
N TYR A 98 -0.59 -2.47 2.03
CA TYR A 98 -1.87 -2.34 1.35
C TYR A 98 -2.24 -0.86 1.11
N LEU A 99 -2.11 0.00 2.12
CA LEU A 99 -2.40 1.44 1.98
C LEU A 99 -1.49 2.13 0.94
N GLU A 100 -0.24 1.70 0.81
CA GLU A 100 0.67 2.18 -0.24
C GLU A 100 0.14 1.86 -1.64
N THR A 101 -0.43 0.66 -1.85
CA THR A 101 -1.07 0.31 -3.14
C THR A 101 -2.31 1.15 -3.45
N GLU A 102 -2.89 1.80 -2.44
CA GLU A 102 -4.02 2.74 -2.56
C GLU A 102 -3.55 4.20 -2.69
N ASN A 103 -2.29 4.43 -3.09
CA ASN A 103 -1.66 5.74 -3.30
C ASN A 103 -1.54 6.62 -2.05
N ILE A 104 -1.54 6.03 -0.85
CA ILE A 104 -1.18 6.77 0.37
C ILE A 104 0.34 6.86 0.44
N SER A 105 0.86 8.10 0.57
CA SER A 105 2.30 8.34 0.60
C SER A 105 2.99 7.55 1.74
N PRO A 106 4.05 6.76 1.44
CA PRO A 106 4.74 5.95 2.44
C PRO A 106 5.43 6.80 3.51
N PHE A 107 5.80 8.04 3.20
CA PHE A 107 6.40 8.99 4.16
C PHE A 107 5.45 9.42 5.28
N ARG A 108 4.14 9.13 5.14
CA ARG A 108 3.11 9.43 6.14
C ARG A 108 2.82 8.24 7.05
N MET A 109 3.37 7.06 6.76
CA MET A 109 2.96 5.80 7.35
C MET A 109 4.03 5.20 8.25
N LYS A 110 3.59 4.57 9.34
CA LYS A 110 4.44 3.80 10.25
C LYS A 110 3.76 2.50 10.62
N ALA A 111 4.53 1.42 10.77
CA ALA A 111 4.08 0.15 11.34
C ALA A 111 4.81 -0.12 12.66
N SER A 112 4.05 -0.44 13.71
CA SER A 112 4.54 -0.74 15.05
C SER A 112 3.94 -2.08 15.51
N GLY A 113 4.76 -3.01 16.00
CA GLY A 113 4.30 -4.24 16.65
C GLY A 113 4.37 -4.12 18.16
N TYR A 114 3.29 -4.47 18.86
CA TYR A 114 3.24 -4.43 20.34
C TYR A 114 3.05 -5.81 20.99
N ALA A 115 2.97 -6.89 20.20
CA ALA A 115 2.68 -8.23 20.71
C ALA A 115 1.50 -8.21 21.70
N ASN A 116 1.64 -8.91 22.83
CA ASN A 116 0.68 -8.99 23.92
C ASN A 116 0.89 -7.94 25.02
N THR A 117 1.81 -6.98 24.84
CA THR A 117 2.23 -6.05 25.90
C THR A 117 1.23 -4.92 26.19
N ARG A 118 0.27 -4.70 25.28
CA ARG A 118 -0.79 -3.68 25.40
C ARG A 118 -2.18 -4.30 25.25
N PRO A 119 -2.59 -5.19 26.18
CA PRO A 119 -3.91 -5.81 26.14
C PRO A 119 -4.99 -4.76 26.41
N LYS A 120 -6.10 -4.85 25.68
CA LYS A 120 -7.31 -4.03 25.90
C LYS A 120 -8.12 -4.55 27.09
N VAL A 121 -8.12 -5.88 27.25
CA VAL A 121 -8.80 -6.62 28.32
C VAL A 121 -7.88 -7.73 28.83
N ALA A 122 -8.09 -8.22 30.05
CA ALA A 122 -7.25 -9.30 30.59
C ALA A 122 -7.39 -10.58 29.74
N ASN A 123 -6.28 -11.16 29.28
CA ASN A 123 -6.32 -12.41 28.50
C ASN A 123 -6.77 -13.63 29.32
N ARG A 124 -6.57 -13.59 30.65
CA ARG A 124 -6.80 -14.70 31.56
C ARG A 124 -7.57 -14.25 32.80
N ASN A 125 -8.29 -15.18 33.40
CA ASN A 125 -8.87 -15.05 34.74
C ASN A 125 -7.75 -15.03 35.80
N PRO A 126 -8.04 -14.63 37.05
CA PRO A 126 -7.08 -14.67 38.14
C PRO A 126 -6.47 -16.05 38.42
N ASP A 127 -7.18 -17.13 38.06
CA ASP A 127 -6.72 -18.52 38.18
C ASP A 127 -5.82 -18.98 37.01
N GLY A 128 -5.56 -18.11 36.02
CA GLY A 128 -4.73 -18.39 34.84
C GLY A 128 -5.48 -19.01 33.66
N THR A 129 -6.78 -19.30 33.79
CA THR A 129 -7.58 -19.83 32.67
C THR A 129 -7.78 -18.78 31.59
N ALA A 130 -7.65 -19.18 30.32
CA ALA A 130 -7.77 -18.28 29.18
C ALA A 130 -9.23 -17.84 28.96
N ILE A 131 -9.45 -16.54 28.80
CA ILE A 131 -10.76 -15.96 28.45
C ILE A 131 -10.76 -15.75 26.94
N LYS A 132 -11.37 -16.68 26.19
CA LYS A 132 -11.24 -16.73 24.72
C LYS A 132 -11.84 -15.50 24.04
N GLU A 133 -12.90 -14.95 24.60
CA GLU A 133 -13.53 -13.71 24.16
C GLU A 133 -12.55 -12.53 24.30
N ASN A 134 -11.86 -12.42 25.44
CA ASN A 134 -10.90 -11.35 25.69
C ASN A 134 -9.65 -11.48 24.81
N GLN A 135 -9.15 -12.70 24.61
CA GLN A 135 -8.05 -12.95 23.68
C GLN A 135 -8.42 -12.49 22.26
N ALA A 136 -9.66 -12.73 21.81
CA ALA A 136 -10.13 -12.24 20.52
C ALA A 136 -10.16 -10.71 20.43
N LEU A 137 -10.58 -10.02 21.48
CA LEU A 137 -10.57 -8.56 21.55
C LEU A 137 -9.14 -7.98 21.58
N ASN A 138 -8.17 -8.72 22.11
CA ASN A 138 -6.78 -8.30 22.15
C ASN A 138 -6.06 -8.47 20.81
N ARG A 139 -6.42 -9.50 20.02
CA ARG A 139 -5.94 -9.72 18.65
C ARG A 139 -6.54 -8.68 17.69
N ARG A 140 -5.84 -7.56 17.51
CA ARG A 140 -6.33 -6.41 16.72
C ARG A 140 -5.20 -5.68 16.01
N VAL A 141 -5.56 -4.93 14.98
CA VAL A 141 -4.69 -3.93 14.35
C VAL A 141 -5.35 -2.57 14.47
N ASN A 142 -4.67 -1.59 15.05
CA ASN A 142 -5.18 -0.23 15.15
C ASN A 142 -4.54 0.64 14.08
N LEU A 143 -5.34 1.35 13.31
CA LEU A 143 -4.90 2.43 12.45
C LEU A 143 -5.15 3.77 13.16
N ARG A 144 -4.09 4.48 13.51
CA ARG A 144 -4.15 5.79 14.13
C ARG A 144 -3.94 6.86 13.07
N VAL A 145 -4.87 7.80 12.97
CA VAL A 145 -4.78 8.93 12.03
C VAL A 145 -4.78 10.23 12.83
N TYR A 146 -3.67 10.96 12.80
CA TYR A 146 -3.48 12.15 13.62
C TYR A 146 -2.74 13.27 12.86
N PRO A 147 -3.03 14.55 13.16
CA PRO A 147 -2.44 15.65 12.41
C PRO A 147 -0.92 15.73 12.63
N MET A 148 -0.18 16.05 11.58
CA MET A 148 1.25 16.36 11.64
C MET A 148 1.49 17.69 12.36
N SER A 149 2.55 17.76 13.16
CA SER A 149 3.14 19.04 13.59
C SER A 149 3.78 19.78 12.40
N LEU A 150 4.08 21.07 12.57
CA LEU A 150 4.76 21.85 11.51
C LEU A 150 6.14 21.28 11.17
N ASP A 151 6.89 20.83 12.19
CA ASP A 151 8.21 20.21 12.00
C ASP A 151 8.10 18.92 11.17
N GLN A 152 7.12 18.06 11.50
CA GLN A 152 6.86 16.81 10.77
C GLN A 152 6.46 17.06 9.32
N ARG A 153 5.66 18.10 9.05
CA ARG A 153 5.30 18.49 7.68
C ARG A 153 6.53 18.88 6.89
N THR A 154 7.36 19.76 7.46
CA THR A 154 8.57 20.26 6.81
C THR A 154 9.54 19.11 6.51
N GLU A 155 9.72 18.17 7.44
CA GLU A 155 10.55 16.98 7.26
C GLU A 155 10.02 16.07 6.14
N ILE A 156 8.71 15.80 6.12
CA ILE A 156 8.09 14.97 5.09
C ILE A 156 8.14 15.64 3.72
N GLU A 157 7.88 16.94 3.63
CA GLU A 157 8.00 17.70 2.38
C GLU A 157 9.44 17.67 1.84
N ALA A 158 10.45 17.79 2.70
CA ALA A 158 11.85 17.65 2.33
C ALA A 158 12.17 16.23 1.82
N LEU A 159 11.69 15.19 2.51
CA LEU A 159 11.86 13.79 2.08
C LEU A 159 11.19 13.49 0.74
N ILE A 160 10.00 14.05 0.50
CA ILE A 160 9.30 13.93 -0.79
C ILE A 160 10.11 14.63 -1.88
N ALA A 161 10.58 15.86 -1.64
CA ALA A 161 11.37 16.62 -2.60
C ALA A 161 12.70 15.92 -2.96
N MET A 162 13.37 15.29 -1.99
CA MET A 162 14.61 14.54 -2.20
C MET A 162 14.42 13.29 -3.05
N ASN A 163 13.25 12.66 -3.01
CA ASN A 163 12.94 11.42 -3.72
C ASN A 163 12.05 11.63 -4.95
N ALA A 164 11.75 12.89 -5.30
CA ALA A 164 11.04 13.20 -6.54
C ALA A 164 11.89 12.72 -7.74
N PRO A 165 11.26 12.11 -8.77
CA PRO A 165 11.98 11.77 -10.00
C PRO A 165 12.70 13.02 -10.52
N GLN A 166 14.03 12.96 -10.63
CA GLN A 166 14.79 13.98 -11.34
C GLN A 166 14.55 13.76 -12.83
N ASP A 167 13.44 14.28 -13.35
CA ASP A 167 13.22 14.30 -14.79
C ASP A 167 14.39 15.05 -15.46
N ASP A 168 14.97 14.43 -16.48
CA ASP A 168 16.14 14.85 -17.27
C ASP A 168 16.16 16.35 -17.60
N VAL A 169 16.85 17.18 -16.81
CA VAL A 169 17.15 18.59 -17.16
C VAL A 169 18.46 18.70 -17.97
N ALA A 170 19.00 17.60 -18.49
CA ALA A 170 20.19 17.61 -19.32
C ALA A 170 19.85 17.17 -20.76
N MET A 171 19.42 18.12 -21.60
CA MET A 171 19.70 18.21 -23.05
C MET A 171 18.83 19.30 -23.73
N GLN A 172 18.95 20.55 -23.29
CA GLN A 172 18.65 21.71 -24.14
C GLN A 172 19.72 22.79 -23.90
N GLY A 173 20.87 22.61 -24.52
CA GLY A 173 21.92 23.61 -24.53
C GLY A 173 22.97 23.27 -25.59
N GLN A 174 23.14 24.17 -26.57
CA GLN A 174 24.07 24.15 -27.70
C GLN A 174 23.50 23.38 -28.93
N THR A 175 23.23 23.98 -30.09
CA THR A 175 23.93 25.08 -30.80
C THR A 175 22.97 25.88 -31.70
N GLU A 176 22.90 27.19 -31.50
CA GLU A 176 22.65 28.14 -32.61
C GLU A 176 23.96 28.89 -32.87
N ALA A 177 24.46 28.80 -34.10
CA ALA A 177 25.35 29.79 -34.69
C ALA A 177 24.84 30.06 -36.11
N PRO A 178 24.80 31.33 -36.57
CA PRO A 178 24.25 31.68 -37.87
C PRO A 178 25.31 31.54 -38.97
N ALA A 179 24.89 31.11 -40.16
CA ALA A 179 25.69 31.27 -41.38
C ALA A 179 24.77 31.50 -42.58
N ASP A 180 24.64 32.77 -42.94
CA ASP A 180 24.22 33.23 -44.26
C ASP A 180 25.36 32.93 -45.27
N ALA A 181 25.05 32.33 -46.42
CA ALA A 181 25.56 32.69 -47.76
C ALA A 181 25.39 31.56 -48.81
N MET A 182 24.51 31.84 -49.79
CA MET A 182 24.54 31.57 -51.24
C MET A 182 25.25 30.32 -51.82
N GLY A 183 24.51 29.56 -52.63
CA GLY A 183 25.07 28.66 -53.66
C GLY A 183 23.99 28.00 -54.54
N VAL A 184 23.85 28.49 -55.77
CA VAL A 184 22.92 28.01 -56.82
C VAL A 184 23.54 26.84 -57.61
N GLY A 185 22.71 25.84 -57.99
CA GLY A 185 23.01 24.84 -59.05
C GLY A 185 22.10 23.60 -58.93
N SER A 186 20.99 23.49 -59.66
CA SER A 186 20.84 23.02 -61.06
C SER A 186 21.24 21.55 -61.30
N GLY A 187 20.24 20.70 -61.57
CA GLY A 187 20.36 19.61 -62.56
C GLY A 187 19.92 18.19 -62.15
N GLY A 188 18.95 17.63 -62.89
CA GLY A 188 18.88 16.18 -63.22
C GLY A 188 17.80 15.36 -62.49
N THR A 189 16.60 15.21 -63.06
CA THR A 189 16.07 14.02 -63.79
C THR A 189 15.84 12.77 -62.93
N LEU A 190 14.59 12.39 -62.57
CA LEU A 190 13.50 11.74 -63.34
C LEU A 190 13.75 10.23 -63.64
N SER A 191 12.99 9.34 -62.97
CA SER A 191 12.27 8.14 -63.50
C SER A 191 11.99 7.14 -62.36
N ILE A 192 10.75 6.88 -61.93
CA ILE A 192 9.65 6.03 -62.49
C ILE A 192 9.77 4.55 -62.04
N ILE A 193 8.61 3.96 -61.70
CA ILE A 193 8.16 2.54 -61.75
C ILE A 193 7.92 1.83 -60.40
N MET A 194 6.64 1.80 -59.98
CA MET A 194 5.97 0.67 -59.26
C MET A 194 5.52 -0.40 -60.31
N PRO A 195 4.81 -1.53 -60.00
CA PRO A 195 4.47 -2.25 -58.76
C PRO A 195 4.61 -3.82 -58.87
N ALA A 196 4.07 -4.54 -57.86
CA ALA A 196 3.47 -5.90 -57.91
C ALA A 196 4.45 -7.08 -58.04
N ASP A 197 4.20 -8.34 -57.65
CA ASP A 197 3.12 -9.14 -57.07
C ASP A 197 3.87 -10.46 -56.67
N THR A 198 3.54 -11.32 -55.71
CA THR A 198 2.47 -12.33 -55.74
C THR A 198 2.77 -13.34 -54.61
N ALA A 199 1.71 -13.91 -54.05
CA ALA A 199 1.72 -15.07 -53.15
C ALA A 199 2.20 -16.36 -53.83
N THR A 200 2.61 -17.37 -53.05
CA THR A 200 2.21 -18.80 -53.21
C THR A 200 2.52 -19.61 -51.94
N THR A 201 1.53 -20.43 -51.60
CA THR A 201 1.33 -21.48 -50.59
C THR A 201 2.41 -22.58 -50.49
N THR A 202 2.42 -23.36 -49.38
CA THR A 202 2.16 -24.84 -49.32
C THR A 202 2.70 -25.47 -48.00
N THR A 203 1.77 -25.98 -47.17
CA THR A 203 1.69 -27.31 -46.49
C THR A 203 2.93 -27.86 -45.74
N THR A 204 2.89 -28.41 -44.51
CA THR A 204 2.22 -29.66 -44.13
C THR A 204 2.39 -29.99 -42.63
N ASN A 205 1.34 -30.63 -42.08
CA ASN A 205 1.08 -31.31 -40.80
C ASN A 205 2.21 -31.95 -39.96
N GLY A 206 1.91 -32.07 -38.65
CA GLY A 206 2.50 -33.06 -37.74
C GLY A 206 1.83 -33.10 -36.36
N GLU A 207 0.68 -33.77 -36.25
CA GLU A 207 0.09 -34.26 -34.99
C GLU A 207 0.96 -35.38 -34.38
N ALA A 208 1.06 -35.43 -33.04
CA ALA A 208 1.09 -36.69 -32.29
C ALA A 208 0.72 -36.48 -30.80
N GLN A 209 -0.33 -37.20 -30.41
CA GLN A 209 -0.85 -37.43 -29.07
C GLN A 209 0.13 -38.12 -28.10
N GLN A 210 0.02 -37.76 -26.81
CA GLN A 210 -0.32 -38.58 -25.62
C GLN A 210 0.34 -39.97 -25.43
N PRO A 211 0.49 -40.47 -24.19
CA PRO A 211 -0.57 -40.62 -23.17
C PRO A 211 -0.39 -39.83 -21.87
#